data_AF-A0A7V0Y495-F1
#
_entry.id   AF-A0A7V0Y495-F1
#
_cell.length_a   1.000
_cell.length_b   1.000
_cell.length_c   1.000
_cell.angle_alpha   90.00
_cell.angle_beta   90.00
_cell.angle_gamma   90.00
#
_symmetry.space_group_name_H-M   'P 1'
#
loop_
_entity.id
_entity.type
_entity.pdbx_description
1 polymer ?
#
loop_
_entity_poly.entity_id
_entity_poly.type
_entity_poly.pdbx_seq_one_letter_code
_entity_poly.pdbx_strand_id
1 'polypeptide(L)'
;MAVNSFNLIEAVKGYMGGDVIGRMSSMLGESKDKTRAGINAAVPAMLSEFDNMASTPDGARRLAAAVDDADDSILDNIGGLLSRGGGTGILTSLLGGSVLSSMAGRIGGSSGLGGKSVMSMLGFVGPVLLGVLKRQKQSRGLDATGLASMLSSQRSYFGARQEPTYAEPLREATHTYESERPRVRTGAAEVHRVEAREPRGSALRWILPLALLALLGGLIWNYATRQRGETVYAGREDANITQQVTQVRDDLTSVHRSALGTLRSVTDESTADAAAPKIRDMNSRLDRIYDSFSALPTESRKSVSSLMPSMHNQLAPEINRVMAIPGAAARVGPALSDMHEKFERFAD
;
A
#
# COMPACT_ATOMS: atom_id res chain seq x y z
N MET A 1 -41.59 10.01 15.27
CA MET A 1 -41.07 9.51 13.99
C MET A 1 -39.58 9.34 14.16
N ALA A 2 -39.05 8.12 14.13
CA ALA A 2 -37.60 7.92 14.16
C ALA A 2 -37.04 8.50 12.86
N VAL A 3 -36.28 9.60 12.95
CA VAL A 3 -35.45 10.03 11.83
C VAL A 3 -34.45 8.89 11.66
N ASN A 4 -34.61 8.09 10.61
CA ASN A 4 -33.68 7.01 10.31
C ASN A 4 -32.35 7.69 9.95
N SER A 5 -31.50 7.88 10.96
CA SER A 5 -30.21 8.54 10.82
C SER A 5 -29.38 7.69 9.88
N PHE A 6 -29.25 8.17 8.64
CA PHE A 6 -28.42 7.51 7.64
C PHE A 6 -27.03 7.27 8.22
N ASN A 7 -26.60 6.01 8.21
CA ASN A 7 -25.31 5.58 8.70
C ASN A 7 -24.52 5.05 7.50
N LEU A 8 -23.44 5.76 7.14
CA LEU A 8 -22.60 5.40 5.99
C LEU A 8 -21.99 4.00 6.09
N ILE A 9 -21.62 3.57 7.30
CA ILE A 9 -21.05 2.26 7.52
C ILE A 9 -22.08 1.18 7.18
N GLU A 10 -23.31 1.34 7.68
CA GLU A 10 -24.38 0.37 7.43
C GLU A 10 -24.86 0.41 5.97
N ALA A 11 -24.88 1.59 5.33
CA ALA A 11 -25.15 1.70 3.91
C ALA A 11 -24.14 0.90 3.08
N VAL A 12 -22.84 1.05 3.38
CA VAL A 12 -21.76 0.33 2.69
C VAL A 12 -21.80 -1.16 3.00
N LYS A 13 -22.00 -1.55 4.27
CA LYS A 13 -22.14 -2.96 4.66
C LYS A 13 -23.36 -3.64 4.03
N GLY A 14 -24.44 -2.90 3.80
CA GLY A 14 -25.62 -3.42 3.09
C GLY A 14 -25.29 -3.91 1.68
N TYR A 15 -24.34 -3.26 1.02
CA TYR A 15 -23.78 -3.67 -0.27
C TYR A 15 -22.76 -4.83 -0.16
N MET A 16 -22.28 -5.15 1.05
CA MET A 16 -21.25 -6.16 1.34
C MET A 16 -21.83 -7.36 2.08
N GLY A 17 -22.92 -7.93 1.54
CA GLY A 17 -23.60 -9.10 2.10
C GLY A 17 -22.79 -10.41 2.03
N GLY A 18 -23.41 -11.49 2.52
CA GLY A 18 -22.76 -12.81 2.65
C GLY A 18 -22.16 -13.36 1.35
N ASP A 19 -22.81 -13.12 0.20
CA ASP A 19 -22.33 -13.57 -1.11
C ASP A 19 -21.08 -12.81 -1.57
N VAL A 20 -21.04 -11.50 -1.32
CA VAL A 20 -19.87 -10.64 -1.61
C VAL A 20 -18.70 -11.07 -0.74
N ILE A 21 -18.95 -11.28 0.56
CA ILE A 21 -17.94 -11.79 1.50
C ILE A 21 -17.42 -13.16 1.05
N GLY A 22 -18.32 -14.06 0.64
CA GLY A 22 -17.96 -15.39 0.17
C GLY A 22 -17.01 -15.32 -1.03
N ARG A 23 -17.41 -14.61 -2.08
CA ARG A 23 -16.59 -14.46 -3.29
C ARG A 23 -15.27 -13.73 -3.01
N MET A 24 -15.29 -12.69 -2.17
CA MET A 24 -14.09 -11.96 -1.81
C MET A 24 -13.14 -12.84 -1.01
N SER A 25 -13.63 -13.65 -0.07
CA SER A 25 -12.80 -14.60 0.67
C SER A 25 -12.07 -15.59 -0.26
N SER A 26 -12.76 -16.08 -1.30
CA SER A 26 -12.16 -16.94 -2.33
C SER A 26 -11.12 -16.20 -3.17
N MET A 27 -11.38 -14.95 -3.55
CA MET A 27 -10.44 -14.11 -4.31
C MET A 27 -9.18 -13.77 -3.50
N LEU A 28 -9.35 -13.49 -2.20
CA LEU A 28 -8.26 -13.15 -1.29
C LEU A 28 -7.46 -14.38 -0.84
N GLY A 29 -8.01 -15.60 -1.00
CA GLY A 29 -7.43 -16.82 -0.45
C GLY A 29 -7.48 -16.86 1.08
N GLU A 30 -8.47 -16.22 1.69
CA GLU A 30 -8.61 -16.05 3.14
C GLU A 30 -9.95 -16.61 3.63
N SER A 31 -10.12 -16.78 4.95
CA SER A 31 -11.41 -17.24 5.49
C SER A 31 -12.49 -16.17 5.39
N LYS A 32 -13.76 -16.59 5.33
CA LYS A 32 -14.91 -15.68 5.37
C LYS A 32 -14.92 -14.81 6.63
N ASP A 33 -14.46 -15.36 7.76
CA ASP A 33 -14.43 -14.63 9.03
C ASP A 33 -13.35 -13.56 9.06
N LYS A 34 -12.13 -13.85 8.60
CA LYS A 34 -11.07 -12.84 8.42
C LYS A 34 -11.50 -11.77 7.42
N THR A 35 -12.14 -12.18 6.33
CA THR A 35 -12.66 -11.27 5.30
C THR A 35 -13.70 -10.33 5.90
N ARG A 36 -14.66 -10.85 6.65
CA ARG A 36 -15.69 -10.06 7.34
C ARG A 36 -15.08 -9.11 8.37
N ALA A 37 -14.13 -9.59 9.19
CA ALA A 37 -13.39 -8.77 10.14
C ALA A 37 -12.62 -7.64 9.43
N GLY A 38 -11.98 -7.95 8.30
CA GLY A 38 -11.28 -6.99 7.46
C GLY A 38 -12.19 -5.89 6.95
N ILE A 39 -13.38 -6.22 6.40
CA ILE A 39 -14.36 -5.23 5.96
C ILE A 39 -14.82 -4.34 7.12
N ASN A 40 -15.12 -4.96 8.26
CA ASN A 40 -15.57 -4.25 9.46
C ASN A 40 -14.50 -3.30 10.02
N ALA A 41 -13.21 -3.56 9.77
CA ALA A 41 -12.12 -2.65 10.10
C ALA A 41 -11.86 -1.62 8.99
N ALA A 42 -11.93 -2.04 7.72
CA ALA A 42 -11.59 -1.22 6.55
C ALA A 42 -12.60 -0.10 6.31
N VAL A 43 -13.90 -0.39 6.40
CA VAL A 43 -14.95 0.60 6.13
C VAL A 43 -14.86 1.80 7.08
N PRO A 44 -14.81 1.62 8.42
CA PRO A 44 -14.67 2.75 9.35
C PRO A 44 -13.31 3.45 9.21
N ALA A 45 -12.24 2.71 8.95
CA ALA A 45 -10.91 3.30 8.76
C ALA A 45 -10.88 4.22 7.53
N MET A 46 -11.42 3.77 6.38
CA MET A 46 -11.47 4.59 5.16
C MET A 46 -12.36 5.81 5.32
N LEU A 47 -13.53 5.67 5.97
CA LEU A 47 -14.39 6.81 6.26
C LEU A 47 -13.70 7.84 7.17
N SER A 48 -12.91 7.37 8.13
CA SER A 48 -12.10 8.24 8.99
C SER A 48 -11.02 8.99 8.19
N GLU A 49 -10.34 8.32 7.26
CA GLU A 49 -9.34 8.99 6.41
C GLU A 49 -9.97 9.97 5.42
N PHE A 50 -11.15 9.67 4.86
CA PHE A 50 -11.89 10.60 4.01
C PHE A 50 -12.36 11.84 4.78
N ASP A 51 -12.85 11.65 6.00
CA ASP A 51 -13.23 12.73 6.89
C ASP A 51 -12.02 13.58 7.33
N ASN A 52 -10.89 12.95 7.66
CA ASN A 52 -9.63 13.65 7.92
C ASN A 52 -9.18 14.48 6.72
N MET A 53 -9.24 13.92 5.51
CA MET A 53 -8.89 14.64 4.28
C MET A 53 -9.84 15.82 4.03
N ALA A 54 -11.15 15.61 4.20
CA ALA A 54 -12.18 16.62 4.01
C ALA A 54 -12.13 17.77 5.04
N SER A 55 -11.37 17.62 6.13
CA SER A 55 -11.16 18.68 7.12
C SER A 55 -10.35 19.88 6.60
N THR A 56 -9.72 19.75 5.42
CA THR A 56 -8.98 20.82 4.75
C THR A 56 -9.68 21.26 3.47
N PRO A 57 -9.60 22.54 3.06
CA PRO A 57 -10.22 23.01 1.81
C PRO A 57 -9.73 22.27 0.57
N ASP A 58 -8.42 22.00 0.48
CA ASP A 58 -7.84 21.24 -0.64
C ASP A 58 -8.26 19.77 -0.63
N GLY A 59 -8.25 19.13 0.54
CA GLY A 59 -8.64 17.73 0.67
C GLY A 59 -10.14 17.53 0.40
N ALA A 60 -11.00 18.45 0.84
CA ALA A 60 -12.42 18.42 0.52
C ALA A 60 -12.68 18.52 -0.99
N ARG A 61 -11.95 19.41 -1.70
CA ARG A 61 -12.03 19.50 -3.17
C ARG A 61 -11.58 18.23 -3.87
N ARG A 62 -10.45 17.65 -3.43
CA ARG A 62 -9.93 16.38 -3.99
C ARG A 62 -10.88 15.21 -3.75
N LEU A 63 -11.43 15.10 -2.54
CA LEU A 63 -12.42 14.09 -2.21
C LEU A 63 -13.67 14.26 -3.06
N ALA A 64 -14.19 15.49 -3.16
CA ALA A 64 -15.38 15.77 -3.95
C ALA A 64 -15.18 15.44 -5.43
N ALA A 65 -14.02 15.76 -6.01
CA ALA A 65 -13.68 15.41 -7.38
C ALA A 65 -13.60 13.89 -7.59
N ALA A 66 -13.01 13.16 -6.65
CA ALA A 66 -12.98 11.69 -6.73
C ALA A 66 -14.36 11.07 -6.58
N VAL A 67 -15.21 11.64 -5.73
CA VAL A 67 -16.61 11.24 -5.60
C VAL A 67 -17.38 11.53 -6.88
N ASP A 68 -17.08 12.62 -7.59
CA ASP A 68 -17.71 12.91 -8.89
C ASP A 68 -17.28 11.93 -9.99
N ASP A 69 -15.99 11.60 -10.02
CA ASP A 69 -15.38 10.67 -10.99
C ASP A 69 -15.76 9.21 -10.74
N ALA A 70 -16.09 8.86 -9.49
CA ALA A 70 -16.46 7.49 -9.13
C ALA A 70 -17.64 6.96 -9.95
N ASP A 71 -17.59 5.70 -10.33
CA ASP A 71 -18.72 5.03 -10.99
C ASP A 71 -19.68 4.49 -9.93
N ASP A 72 -20.88 5.06 -9.79
CA ASP A 72 -21.88 4.58 -8.83
C ASP A 72 -22.72 3.40 -9.34
N SER A 73 -22.63 3.08 -10.64
CA SER A 73 -23.28 1.88 -11.21
C SER A 73 -22.64 0.58 -10.69
N ILE A 74 -21.42 0.65 -10.15
CA ILE A 74 -20.78 -0.48 -9.46
C ILE A 74 -21.60 -0.97 -8.27
N LEU A 75 -22.43 -0.12 -7.66
CA LEU A 75 -23.29 -0.49 -6.55
C LEU A 75 -24.45 -1.39 -7.00
N ASP A 76 -24.85 -1.26 -8.27
CA ASP A 76 -25.85 -2.13 -8.88
C ASP A 76 -25.23 -3.44 -9.38
N ASN A 77 -23.92 -3.46 -9.64
CA ASN A 77 -23.19 -4.61 -10.15
C ASN A 77 -21.88 -4.92 -9.38
N ILE A 78 -22.01 -5.09 -8.07
CA ILE A 78 -20.88 -5.36 -7.17
C ILE A 78 -20.19 -6.69 -7.54
N GLY A 79 -20.96 -7.67 -8.02
CA GLY A 79 -20.42 -8.92 -8.52
C GLY A 79 -19.46 -8.73 -9.70
N GLY A 80 -19.79 -7.85 -10.64
CA GLY A 80 -18.93 -7.52 -11.79
C GLY A 80 -17.65 -6.80 -11.37
N LEU A 81 -17.71 -5.90 -10.38
CA LEU A 81 -16.52 -5.26 -9.81
C LEU A 81 -15.56 -6.30 -9.22
N LEU A 82 -16.09 -7.27 -8.48
CA LEU A 82 -15.29 -8.31 -7.85
C LEU A 82 -14.63 -9.25 -8.88
N SER A 83 -15.33 -9.56 -9.97
CA SER A 83 -14.77 -10.34 -11.09
C SER A 83 -13.67 -9.59 -11.87
N ARG A 84 -13.76 -8.26 -11.96
CA ARG A 84 -12.76 -7.42 -12.64
C ARG A 84 -11.48 -7.20 -11.80
N GLY A 85 -11.58 -7.36 -10.48
CA GLY A 85 -10.53 -7.02 -9.54
C GLY A 85 -10.49 -5.51 -9.26
N GLY A 86 -10.48 -5.15 -7.97
CA GLY A 86 -10.41 -3.76 -7.52
C GLY A 86 -8.97 -3.23 -7.53
N GLY A 87 -8.77 -2.00 -8.01
CA GLY A 87 -7.47 -1.32 -8.00
C GLY A 87 -7.39 -0.28 -6.88
N THR A 88 -6.24 -0.18 -6.21
CA THR A 88 -5.99 0.84 -5.18
C THR A 88 -5.52 2.18 -5.74
N GLY A 89 -5.37 2.33 -7.06
CA GLY A 89 -4.79 3.53 -7.70
C GLY A 89 -5.49 4.84 -7.30
N ILE A 90 -6.82 4.86 -7.27
CA ILE A 90 -7.60 6.02 -6.83
C ILE A 90 -7.30 6.33 -5.35
N LEU A 91 -7.24 5.32 -4.49
CA LEU A 91 -6.94 5.49 -3.08
C LEU A 91 -5.51 5.98 -2.85
N THR A 92 -4.54 5.45 -3.60
CA THR A 92 -3.15 5.91 -3.57
C THR A 92 -3.05 7.36 -4.02
N SER A 93 -3.81 7.77 -5.03
CA SER A 93 -3.83 9.15 -5.50
C SER A 93 -4.49 10.11 -4.50
N LEU A 94 -5.52 9.65 -3.77
CA LEU A 94 -6.26 10.48 -2.82
C LEU A 94 -5.59 10.56 -1.45
N LEU A 95 -5.28 9.40 -0.87
CA LEU A 95 -4.80 9.27 0.51
C LEU A 95 -3.27 9.18 0.59
N GLY A 96 -2.61 8.82 -0.50
CA GLY A 96 -1.17 8.54 -0.52
C GLY A 96 -0.85 7.11 -0.11
N GLY A 97 0.29 6.60 -0.60
CA GLY A 97 0.73 5.23 -0.33
C GLY A 97 1.09 4.97 1.14
N SER A 98 1.52 5.99 1.88
CA SER A 98 1.86 5.87 3.31
C SER A 98 0.64 5.65 4.18
N VAL A 99 -0.44 6.40 3.95
CA VAL A 99 -1.73 6.21 4.63
C VAL A 99 -2.29 4.83 4.30
N LEU A 100 -2.25 4.44 3.02
CA LEU A 100 -2.76 3.13 2.61
C LEU A 100 -1.96 1.97 3.24
N SER A 101 -0.65 2.12 3.39
CA SER A 101 0.23 1.13 4.04
C SER A 101 -0.01 1.06 5.55
N SER A 102 -0.24 2.19 6.22
CA SER A 102 -0.56 2.21 7.66
C SER A 102 -1.92 1.59 7.94
N MET A 103 -2.91 1.85 7.07
CA MET A 103 -4.21 1.18 7.10
C MET A 103 -4.04 -0.32 6.89
N ALA A 104 -3.21 -0.73 5.93
CA ALA A 104 -2.96 -2.14 5.67
C ALA A 104 -2.40 -2.86 6.91
N GLY A 105 -1.45 -2.23 7.62
CA GLY A 105 -0.91 -2.76 8.87
C GLY A 105 -1.95 -2.87 9.99
N ARG A 106 -2.77 -1.83 10.20
CA ARG A 106 -3.80 -1.81 11.26
C ARG A 106 -4.93 -2.80 11.00
N ILE A 107 -5.41 -2.86 9.76
CA ILE A 107 -6.46 -3.79 9.34
C ILE A 107 -5.91 -5.21 9.38
N GLY A 108 -4.69 -5.45 8.89
CA GLY A 108 -4.04 -6.76 8.97
C GLY A 108 -3.92 -7.26 10.41
N GLY A 109 -3.45 -6.40 11.33
CA GLY A 109 -3.32 -6.74 12.75
C GLY A 109 -4.65 -7.04 13.47
N SER A 110 -5.74 -6.37 13.09
CA SER A 110 -7.06 -6.57 13.71
C SER A 110 -7.91 -7.67 13.07
N SER A 111 -7.72 -7.95 11.77
CA SER A 111 -8.49 -8.95 11.02
C SER A 111 -7.76 -10.27 10.80
N GLY A 112 -6.43 -10.31 11.00
CA GLY A 112 -5.59 -11.47 10.69
C GLY A 112 -5.37 -11.71 9.20
N LEU A 113 -5.71 -10.74 8.34
CA LEU A 113 -5.47 -10.77 6.90
C LEU A 113 -4.01 -10.46 6.56
N GLY A 114 -3.46 -11.14 5.55
CA GLY A 114 -2.16 -10.78 4.99
C GLY A 114 -2.18 -9.40 4.31
N GLY A 115 -1.04 -8.70 4.27
CA GLY A 115 -0.96 -7.34 3.71
C GLY A 115 -1.45 -7.25 2.25
N LYS A 116 -1.14 -8.25 1.41
CA LYS A 116 -1.67 -8.34 0.04
C LYS A 116 -3.19 -8.47 0.02
N SER A 117 -3.77 -9.29 0.90
CA SER A 117 -5.20 -9.49 1.05
C SER A 117 -5.90 -8.20 1.47
N VAL A 118 -5.30 -7.46 2.40
CA VAL A 118 -5.83 -6.15 2.83
C VAL A 118 -5.79 -5.14 1.69
N MET A 119 -4.69 -5.03 0.95
CA MET A 119 -4.59 -4.10 -0.18
C MET A 119 -5.61 -4.41 -1.28
N SER A 120 -5.81 -5.70 -1.59
CA SER A 120 -6.84 -6.12 -2.55
C SER A 120 -8.25 -5.81 -2.05
N MET A 121 -8.52 -6.02 -0.75
CA MET A 121 -9.78 -5.64 -0.13
C MET A 121 -9.99 -4.12 -0.19
N LEU A 122 -8.99 -3.30 0.14
CA LEU A 122 -9.08 -1.84 0.04
C LEU A 122 -9.36 -1.39 -1.39
N GLY A 123 -8.73 -2.03 -2.39
CA GLY A 123 -9.00 -1.77 -3.81
C GLY A 123 -10.43 -2.08 -4.25
N PHE A 124 -11.16 -2.90 -3.49
CA PHE A 124 -12.59 -3.17 -3.70
C PHE A 124 -13.48 -2.24 -2.86
N VAL A 125 -13.17 -2.10 -1.57
CA VAL A 125 -13.93 -1.26 -0.62
C VAL A 125 -13.91 0.21 -1.03
N GLY A 126 -12.79 0.69 -1.56
CA GLY A 126 -12.61 2.10 -1.96
C GLY A 126 -13.61 2.57 -3.02
N PRO A 127 -13.66 1.95 -4.20
CA PRO A 127 -14.66 2.28 -5.21
C PRO A 127 -16.08 2.20 -4.66
N VAL A 128 -16.44 1.16 -3.89
CA VAL A 128 -17.78 1.02 -3.29
C VAL A 128 -18.10 2.21 -2.37
N LEU A 129 -17.17 2.60 -1.50
CA LEU A 129 -17.35 3.76 -0.62
C LEU A 129 -17.55 5.06 -1.43
N LEU A 130 -16.73 5.29 -2.46
CA LEU A 130 -16.85 6.46 -3.31
C LEU A 130 -18.18 6.47 -4.08
N GLY A 131 -18.64 5.31 -4.56
CA GLY A 131 -19.95 5.17 -5.20
C GLY A 131 -21.10 5.49 -4.24
N VAL A 132 -21.04 5.03 -2.98
CA VAL A 132 -22.06 5.35 -1.96
C VAL A 132 -22.05 6.85 -1.66
N LEU A 133 -20.87 7.45 -1.54
CA LEU A 133 -20.72 8.90 -1.37
C LEU A 133 -21.25 9.67 -2.58
N LYS A 134 -21.06 9.18 -3.80
CA LYS A 134 -21.57 9.78 -5.04
C LYS A 134 -23.09 9.80 -5.06
N ARG A 135 -23.75 8.67 -4.78
CA ARG A 135 -25.22 8.60 -4.66
C ARG A 135 -25.74 9.56 -3.61
N GLN A 136 -25.03 9.67 -2.49
CA GLN A 136 -25.42 10.57 -1.41
C GLN A 136 -25.24 12.04 -1.78
N LYS A 137 -24.14 12.37 -2.47
CA LYS A 137 -23.87 13.71 -2.99
C LYS A 137 -24.94 14.12 -4.00
N GLN A 138 -25.27 13.26 -4.96
CA GLN A 138 -26.28 13.50 -6.00
C GLN A 138 -27.69 13.62 -5.42
N SER A 139 -28.09 12.70 -4.55
CA SER A 139 -29.44 12.69 -3.95
C SER A 139 -29.72 13.92 -3.06
N ARG A 140 -28.68 14.49 -2.45
CA ARG A 140 -28.80 15.66 -1.55
C ARG A 140 -28.28 16.97 -2.17
N GLY A 141 -27.85 16.96 -3.43
CA GLY A 141 -27.29 18.14 -4.11
C GLY A 141 -26.08 18.74 -3.39
N LEU A 142 -25.22 17.92 -2.78
CA LEU A 142 -24.08 18.40 -1.99
C LEU A 142 -22.94 18.88 -2.87
N ASP A 143 -22.33 20.00 -2.51
CA ASP A 143 -21.03 20.42 -3.02
C ASP A 143 -19.88 19.85 -2.17
N ALA A 144 -18.64 20.28 -2.41
CA ALA A 144 -17.49 19.81 -1.64
C ALA A 144 -17.61 20.13 -0.13
N THR A 145 -18.18 21.28 0.21
CA THR A 145 -18.39 21.74 1.59
C THR A 145 -19.50 20.94 2.28
N GLY A 146 -20.61 20.69 1.56
CA GLY A 146 -21.71 19.88 2.03
C GLY A 146 -21.31 18.42 2.25
N LEU A 147 -20.48 17.86 1.36
CA LEU A 147 -19.92 16.52 1.50
C LEU A 147 -19.02 16.42 2.75
N ALA A 148 -18.12 17.39 2.94
CA ALA A 148 -17.24 17.44 4.12
C ALA A 148 -18.05 17.56 5.43
N SER A 149 -19.07 18.43 5.44
CA SER A 149 -19.97 18.61 6.59
C SER A 149 -20.75 17.34 6.90
N MET A 150 -21.22 16.62 5.88
CA MET A 150 -21.88 15.34 6.05
C MET A 150 -20.93 14.28 6.65
N LEU A 151 -19.72 14.13 6.12
CA LEU A 151 -18.72 13.20 6.66
C LEU A 151 -18.40 13.51 8.12
N SER A 152 -18.19 14.78 8.45
CA SER A 152 -17.95 15.23 9.82
C SER A 152 -19.10 14.90 10.77
N SER A 153 -20.35 15.10 10.31
CA SER A 153 -21.55 14.73 11.10
C SER A 153 -21.68 13.23 11.35
N GLN A 154 -21.02 12.41 10.53
CA GLN A 154 -21.05 10.96 10.62
C GLN A 154 -19.87 10.40 11.46
N ARG A 155 -18.92 11.25 11.87
CA ARG A 155 -17.75 10.87 12.68
C ARG A 155 -18.15 10.18 13.98
N SER A 156 -19.31 10.47 14.55
CA SER A 156 -19.82 9.77 15.74
C SER A 156 -20.09 8.27 15.49
N TYR A 157 -20.33 7.86 14.25
CA TYR A 157 -20.63 6.45 13.90
C TYR A 157 -19.39 5.63 13.55
N PHE A 158 -18.32 6.23 13.02
CA PHE A 158 -17.05 5.52 12.67
C PHE A 158 -15.84 5.94 13.50
N GLY A 159 -15.89 7.12 14.11
CA GLY A 159 -14.83 7.72 14.93
C GLY A 159 -15.06 7.51 16.43
N ALA A 160 -15.86 6.52 16.83
CA ALA A 160 -15.88 6.05 18.20
C ALA A 160 -14.49 5.51 18.54
N ARG A 161 -13.62 6.41 19.00
CA ARG A 161 -12.53 6.10 19.92
C ARG A 161 -13.15 5.20 20.97
N GLN A 162 -12.72 3.94 21.02
CA GLN A 162 -12.81 3.18 22.24
C GLN A 162 -12.14 4.06 23.30
N GLU A 163 -12.93 4.74 24.13
CA GLU A 163 -12.46 5.03 25.47
C GLU A 163 -12.02 3.66 26.02
N PRO A 164 -10.77 3.51 26.46
CA PRO A 164 -10.36 2.31 27.16
C PRO A 164 -11.07 2.34 28.52
N THR A 165 -12.35 1.96 28.54
CA THR A 165 -12.99 1.51 29.78
C THR A 165 -12.47 0.11 30.02
N TYR A 166 -11.33 0.01 30.72
CA TYR A 166 -11.02 -1.05 31.70
C TYR A 166 -10.03 -0.40 32.68
N ALA A 167 -10.50 0.07 33.83
CA ALA A 167 -10.80 -0.74 35.00
C ALA A 167 -9.52 -1.36 35.59
N GLU A 168 -9.35 -1.08 36.87
CA GLU A 168 -8.16 -1.32 37.69
C GLU A 168 -7.56 -2.73 37.62
N PRO A 169 -6.27 -2.88 37.95
CA PRO A 169 -5.69 -4.18 38.22
C PRO A 169 -6.25 -4.74 39.53
N LEU A 170 -7.29 -5.57 39.43
CA LEU A 170 -7.66 -6.47 40.52
C LEU A 170 -6.56 -7.52 40.68
N ARG A 171 -5.80 -7.33 41.76
CA ARG A 171 -4.90 -8.33 42.32
C ARG A 171 -5.72 -9.52 42.82
N GLU A 172 -5.08 -10.68 42.79
CA GLU A 172 -5.21 -11.72 43.81
C GLU A 172 -6.48 -12.60 43.78
N ALA A 173 -6.31 -13.83 43.29
CA ALA A 173 -6.75 -15.01 44.02
C ALA A 173 -5.98 -16.23 43.51
N THR A 174 -4.94 -16.56 44.25
CA THR A 174 -4.27 -17.86 44.30
C THR A 174 -5.32 -18.97 44.43
N HIS A 175 -5.47 -19.83 43.44
CA HIS A 175 -6.05 -21.16 43.64
C HIS A 175 -5.24 -22.20 42.87
N THR A 176 -4.40 -22.85 43.66
CA THR A 176 -3.89 -24.20 43.51
C THR A 176 -4.95 -25.13 42.92
N TYR A 177 -4.64 -25.71 41.77
CA TYR A 177 -5.22 -26.98 41.34
C TYR A 177 -4.07 -27.93 41.07
N GLU A 178 -3.71 -28.60 42.15
CA GLU A 178 -3.03 -29.88 42.18
C GLU A 178 -4.05 -30.97 41.87
N SER A 179 -3.71 -31.86 40.95
CA SER A 179 -4.22 -33.22 40.68
C SER A 179 -4.28 -33.46 39.16
N GLU A 180 -3.96 -34.61 38.57
CA GLU A 180 -3.37 -35.88 38.99
C GLU A 180 -3.05 -36.60 37.67
N ARG A 181 -1.92 -37.29 37.56
CA ARG A 181 -1.64 -38.20 36.43
C ARG A 181 -2.19 -39.58 36.76
N PRO A 182 -2.81 -40.29 35.81
CA PRO A 182 -2.80 -41.74 35.82
C PRO A 182 -1.71 -42.24 34.85
N ARG A 183 -0.71 -42.95 35.39
CA ARG A 183 0.04 -43.97 34.65
C ARG A 183 -0.82 -45.23 34.62
N VAL A 184 -0.99 -45.90 33.48
CA VAL A 184 -1.07 -47.37 33.40
C VAL A 184 -0.71 -47.87 31.98
N ARG A 185 0.37 -48.67 31.95
CA ARG A 185 0.70 -49.90 31.21
C ARG A 185 0.82 -49.97 29.67
N THR A 186 2.07 -50.31 29.32
CA THR A 186 2.57 -51.24 28.29
C THR A 186 1.65 -52.39 27.90
N GLY A 187 1.52 -52.62 26.59
CA GLY A 187 1.07 -53.87 25.97
C GLY A 187 1.60 -53.93 24.53
N ALA A 188 2.35 -54.97 24.21
CA ALA A 188 3.04 -55.17 22.94
C ALA A 188 2.17 -55.94 21.92
N ALA A 189 2.43 -55.64 20.64
CA ALA A 189 2.36 -56.46 19.44
C ALA A 189 1.07 -57.21 19.08
N GLU A 190 0.53 -56.92 17.90
CA GLU A 190 0.29 -57.98 16.90
C GLU A 190 0.24 -57.45 15.46
N VAL A 191 0.77 -58.28 14.59
CA VAL A 191 1.11 -58.06 13.18
C VAL A 191 -0.07 -58.48 12.31
N HIS A 192 -0.43 -57.69 11.30
CA HIS A 192 -1.10 -58.22 10.10
C HIS A 192 -0.47 -57.63 8.84
N ARG A 193 0.25 -58.49 8.14
CA ARG A 193 0.79 -58.33 6.79
C ARG A 193 -0.24 -58.88 5.82
N VAL A 194 -0.57 -58.14 4.76
CA VAL A 194 -1.24 -58.67 3.57
C VAL A 194 -0.45 -58.21 2.35
N GLU A 195 0.01 -59.18 1.57
CA GLU A 195 0.75 -59.00 0.32
C GLU A 195 -0.17 -58.85 -0.91
N ALA A 196 0.24 -57.93 -1.79
CA ALA A 196 0.32 -57.98 -3.25
C ALA A 196 -0.92 -58.31 -4.14
N ARG A 197 -1.24 -57.36 -5.04
CA ARG A 197 -1.23 -57.59 -6.50
C ARG A 197 -1.27 -56.28 -7.32
N GLU A 198 -0.30 -56.11 -8.22
CA GLU A 198 -0.38 -55.18 -9.37
C GLU A 198 -1.19 -55.79 -10.53
N PRO A 199 -1.63 -54.96 -11.50
CA PRO A 199 -1.17 -55.20 -12.87
C PRO A 199 -0.59 -53.97 -13.57
N ARG A 200 0.34 -54.28 -14.48
CA ARG A 200 1.22 -53.42 -15.27
C ARG A 200 0.51 -52.61 -16.35
N GLY A 201 1.04 -51.42 -16.62
CA GLY A 201 0.75 -50.61 -17.82
C GLY A 201 1.64 -49.36 -17.95
N SER A 202 2.90 -49.55 -18.36
CA SER A 202 3.80 -48.58 -19.04
C SER A 202 3.74 -47.09 -18.64
N ALA A 203 4.27 -46.73 -17.46
CA ALA A 203 4.50 -45.35 -17.01
C ALA A 203 5.95 -44.85 -17.21
N LEU A 204 6.83 -45.65 -17.84
CA LEU A 204 8.27 -45.36 -17.88
C LEU A 204 8.68 -44.31 -18.92
N ARG A 205 7.76 -43.92 -19.83
CA ARG A 205 8.00 -42.85 -20.83
C ARG A 205 7.85 -41.44 -20.26
N TRP A 206 7.27 -41.28 -19.08
CA TRP A 206 7.01 -39.96 -18.47
C TRP A 206 8.00 -39.58 -17.35
N ILE A 207 8.73 -40.56 -16.82
CA ILE A 207 9.68 -40.35 -15.71
C ILE A 207 11.02 -39.81 -16.22
N LEU A 208 11.39 -40.09 -17.47
CA LEU A 208 12.66 -39.64 -18.06
C LEU A 208 12.80 -38.10 -18.17
N PRO A 209 11.79 -37.32 -18.62
CA PRO A 209 11.87 -35.85 -18.59
C PRO A 209 11.77 -35.28 -17.16
N LEU A 210 11.01 -35.92 -16.25
CA LEU A 210 10.88 -35.49 -14.86
C LEU A 210 12.18 -35.71 -14.05
N ALA A 211 12.89 -36.81 -14.30
CA ALA A 211 14.19 -37.07 -13.70
C ALA A 211 15.25 -36.09 -14.20
N LEU A 212 15.21 -35.69 -15.49
CA LEU A 212 16.11 -34.69 -16.05
C LEU A 212 15.84 -33.28 -15.49
N LEU A 213 14.56 -32.92 -15.29
CA LEU A 213 14.17 -31.67 -14.63
C LEU A 213 14.53 -31.65 -13.15
N ALA A 214 14.43 -32.77 -12.44
CA ALA A 214 14.87 -32.88 -11.06
C ALA A 214 16.40 -32.80 -10.94
N LEU A 215 17.15 -33.34 -11.91
CA LEU A 215 18.61 -33.22 -11.99
C LEU A 215 19.05 -31.78 -12.30
N LEU A 216 18.37 -31.11 -13.24
CA LEU A 216 18.61 -29.70 -13.56
C LEU A 216 18.24 -28.79 -12.39
N GLY A 217 17.10 -29.03 -11.74
CA GLY A 217 16.68 -28.33 -10.53
C GLY A 217 17.65 -28.55 -9.37
N GLY A 218 18.17 -29.77 -9.20
CA GLY A 218 19.19 -30.10 -8.21
C GLY A 218 20.55 -29.44 -8.48
N LEU A 219 20.94 -29.32 -9.75
CA LEU A 219 22.17 -28.61 -10.15
C LEU A 219 22.04 -27.09 -9.98
N ILE A 220 20.89 -26.51 -10.32
CA ILE A 220 20.58 -25.08 -10.09
C ILE A 220 20.52 -24.80 -8.59
N TRP A 221 19.89 -25.69 -7.81
CA TRP A 221 19.86 -25.60 -6.35
C TRP A 221 21.26 -25.70 -5.75
N ASN A 222 22.09 -26.66 -6.20
CA ASN A 222 23.46 -26.83 -5.73
C ASN A 222 24.34 -25.60 -6.07
N TYR A 223 24.18 -25.03 -7.28
CA TYR A 223 24.90 -23.82 -7.68
C TYR A 223 24.43 -22.57 -6.89
N ALA A 224 23.12 -22.47 -6.59
CA ALA A 224 22.56 -21.42 -5.75
C ALA A 224 22.91 -21.57 -4.26
N THR A 225 23.06 -22.80 -3.75
CA THR A 225 23.44 -23.05 -2.36
C THR A 225 24.95 -23.00 -2.10
N ARG A 226 25.80 -23.10 -3.12
CA ARG A 226 27.25 -22.90 -2.98
C ARG A 226 27.66 -21.45 -2.67
N GLN A 227 26.73 -20.48 -2.75
CA GLN A 227 26.93 -19.10 -2.28
C GLN A 227 26.32 -18.82 -0.90
N ARG A 228 25.86 -19.84 -0.15
CA ARG A 228 25.37 -19.69 1.23
C ARG A 228 26.20 -20.50 2.23
N GLY A 229 27.35 -19.95 2.61
CA GLY A 229 27.78 -19.90 4.01
C GLY A 229 27.96 -18.41 4.31
N GLU A 230 27.48 -17.80 5.39
CA GLU A 230 27.22 -18.26 6.75
C GLU A 230 25.91 -17.64 7.29
N THR A 231 25.31 -18.30 8.27
CA THR A 231 24.07 -17.89 8.93
C THR A 231 24.31 -16.82 10.00
N VAL A 232 23.87 -15.57 9.78
CA VAL A 232 23.65 -14.57 10.84
C VAL A 232 22.50 -13.60 10.45
N TYR A 233 21.42 -13.55 11.24
CA TYR A 233 20.37 -12.49 11.36
C TYR A 233 19.74 -11.73 10.15
N ALA A 234 19.72 -12.24 8.92
CA ALA A 234 19.33 -11.44 7.72
C ALA A 234 17.82 -11.12 7.47
N GLY A 235 16.86 -11.58 8.29
CA GLY A 235 15.43 -11.40 7.97
C GLY A 235 14.85 -9.99 8.14
N ARG A 236 15.53 -9.11 8.90
CA ARG A 236 15.05 -7.75 9.22
C ARG A 236 15.86 -6.64 8.56
N GLU A 237 17.14 -6.88 8.27
CA GLU A 237 18.02 -5.90 7.60
C GLU A 237 17.79 -5.86 6.08
N ASP A 238 17.61 -7.00 5.41
CA ASP A 238 17.43 -7.06 3.96
C ASP A 238 16.13 -6.38 3.49
N ALA A 239 15.05 -6.51 4.27
CA ALA A 239 13.78 -5.85 4.01
C ALA A 239 13.88 -4.32 4.22
N ASN A 240 14.65 -3.88 5.21
CA ASN A 240 14.87 -2.47 5.51
C ASN A 240 15.74 -1.81 4.42
N ILE A 241 16.81 -2.47 3.97
CA ILE A 241 17.66 -2.00 2.87
C ILE A 241 16.83 -1.90 1.58
N THR A 242 16.03 -2.91 1.26
CA THR A 242 15.14 -2.88 0.07
C THR A 242 14.15 -1.72 0.10
N GLN A 243 13.60 -1.43 1.30
CA GLN A 243 12.69 -0.29 1.50
C GLN A 243 13.41 1.05 1.38
N GLN A 244 14.61 1.21 1.96
CA GLN A 244 15.42 2.42 1.86
C GLN A 244 15.82 2.72 0.42
N VAL A 245 16.26 1.71 -0.35
CA VAL A 245 16.59 1.88 -1.78
C VAL A 245 15.37 2.31 -2.59
N THR A 246 14.21 1.71 -2.31
CA THR A 246 12.95 2.08 -2.96
C THR A 246 12.56 3.51 -2.62
N GLN A 247 12.70 3.92 -1.36
CA GLN A 247 12.39 5.27 -0.91
C GLN A 247 13.30 6.32 -1.57
N VAL A 248 14.62 6.09 -1.59
CA VAL A 248 15.58 7.00 -2.24
C VAL A 248 15.24 7.16 -3.72
N ARG A 249 14.92 6.07 -4.42
CA ARG A 249 14.50 6.10 -5.83
C ARG A 249 13.21 6.90 -6.02
N ASP A 250 12.20 6.68 -5.18
CA ASP A 250 10.90 7.34 -5.28
C ASP A 250 11.00 8.84 -4.99
N ASP A 251 11.80 9.22 -3.99
CA ASP A 251 12.07 10.61 -3.63
C ASP A 251 12.82 11.34 -4.74
N LEU A 252 13.83 10.70 -5.34
CA LEU A 252 14.58 11.24 -6.46
C LEU A 252 13.70 11.42 -7.71
N THR A 253 12.81 10.45 -7.97
CA THR A 253 11.80 10.54 -9.03
C THR A 253 10.75 11.62 -8.76
N SER A 254 10.42 11.87 -7.49
CA SER A 254 9.52 12.96 -7.07
C SER A 254 10.15 14.33 -7.31
N VAL A 255 11.42 14.51 -6.91
CA VAL A 255 12.16 15.76 -7.16
C VAL A 255 12.30 16.00 -8.66
N HIS A 256 12.68 14.98 -9.43
CA HIS A 256 12.79 15.07 -10.89
C HIS A 256 11.50 15.56 -11.56
N ARG A 257 10.35 14.96 -11.22
CA ARG A 257 9.04 15.40 -11.75
C ARG A 257 8.67 16.82 -11.32
N SER A 258 8.98 17.17 -10.08
CA SER A 258 8.73 18.52 -9.54
C SER A 258 9.60 19.57 -10.22
N ALA A 259 10.86 19.24 -10.52
CA ALA A 259 11.79 20.09 -11.25
C ALA A 259 11.31 20.31 -12.68
N LEU A 260 10.93 19.24 -13.39
CA LEU A 260 10.33 19.36 -14.73
C LEU A 260 9.07 20.22 -14.74
N GLY A 261 8.15 20.00 -13.79
CA GLY A 261 6.92 20.80 -13.69
C GLY A 261 7.20 22.27 -13.40
N THR A 262 8.14 22.54 -12.49
CA THR A 262 8.54 23.91 -12.13
C THR A 262 9.22 24.60 -13.30
N LEU A 263 10.21 23.96 -13.94
CA LEU A 263 10.90 24.50 -15.10
C LEU A 263 9.94 24.79 -16.24
N ARG A 264 9.01 23.87 -16.55
CA ARG A 264 7.98 24.08 -17.59
C ARG A 264 7.05 25.25 -17.29
N SER A 265 6.77 25.53 -16.02
CA SER A 265 5.93 26.67 -15.62
C SER A 265 6.64 28.02 -15.72
N VAL A 266 7.97 28.04 -15.86
CA VAL A 266 8.72 29.28 -16.07
C VAL A 266 8.63 29.68 -17.55
N THR A 267 7.96 30.79 -17.79
CA THR A 267 7.74 31.36 -19.14
C THR A 267 8.26 32.79 -19.26
N ASP A 268 8.53 33.46 -18.14
CA ASP A 268 8.87 34.87 -18.04
C ASP A 268 9.61 35.14 -16.71
N GLU A 269 10.04 36.37 -16.49
CA GLU A 269 10.79 36.76 -15.30
C GLU A 269 9.97 36.62 -14.00
N SER A 270 8.66 36.93 -14.02
CA SER A 270 7.81 36.85 -12.83
C SER A 270 7.57 35.40 -12.42
N THR A 271 7.34 34.51 -13.38
CA THR A 271 7.23 33.07 -13.13
C THR A 271 8.56 32.47 -12.70
N ALA A 272 9.69 33.00 -13.16
CA ALA A 272 11.03 32.63 -12.69
C ALA A 272 11.24 33.00 -11.21
N ASP A 273 10.81 34.20 -10.79
CA ASP A 273 10.86 34.61 -9.38
C ASP A 273 10.02 33.69 -8.48
N ALA A 274 8.84 33.28 -8.95
CA ALA A 274 7.99 32.33 -8.23
C ALA A 274 8.56 30.89 -8.20
N ALA A 275 9.39 30.53 -9.18
CA ALA A 275 10.04 29.23 -9.28
C ALA A 275 11.33 29.14 -8.46
N ALA A 276 12.07 30.24 -8.30
CA ALA A 276 13.32 30.29 -7.56
C ALA A 276 13.26 29.66 -6.14
N PRO A 277 12.29 29.99 -5.26
CA PRO A 277 12.20 29.36 -3.94
C PRO A 277 11.88 27.86 -4.04
N LYS A 278 11.05 27.44 -5.00
CA LYS A 278 10.73 26.02 -5.20
C LYS A 278 11.96 25.21 -5.61
N ILE A 279 12.81 25.78 -6.48
CA ILE A 279 14.06 25.15 -6.90
C ILE A 279 15.02 25.02 -5.71
N ARG A 280 15.12 26.03 -4.85
CA ARG A 280 15.91 25.94 -3.61
C ARG A 280 15.38 24.87 -2.66
N ASP A 281 14.06 24.78 -2.47
CA ASP A 281 13.45 23.72 -1.66
C ASP A 281 13.74 22.32 -2.22
N MET A 282 13.72 22.18 -3.55
CA MET A 282 14.11 20.94 -4.22
C MET A 282 15.59 20.61 -4.00
N ASN A 283 16.48 21.60 -4.02
CA ASN A 283 17.90 21.39 -3.72
C ASN A 283 18.11 20.93 -2.27
N SER A 284 17.39 21.49 -1.30
CA SER A 284 17.43 21.01 0.09
C SER A 284 16.86 19.60 0.24
N ARG A 285 15.87 19.21 -0.60
CA ARG A 285 15.39 17.82 -0.65
C ARG A 285 16.46 16.90 -1.23
N LEU A 286 17.16 17.31 -2.29
CA LEU A 286 18.26 16.54 -2.89
C LEU A 286 19.37 16.27 -1.87
N ASP A 287 19.71 17.23 -1.01
CA ASP A 287 20.70 17.01 0.07
C ASP A 287 20.26 15.87 1.00
N ARG A 288 19.01 15.89 1.47
CA ARG A 288 18.48 14.83 2.35
C ARG A 288 18.41 13.46 1.67
N ILE A 289 18.08 13.46 0.38
CA ILE A 289 18.06 12.23 -0.43
C ILE A 289 19.49 11.72 -0.60
N TYR A 290 20.46 12.61 -0.77
CA TYR A 290 21.87 12.27 -0.89
C TYR A 290 22.41 11.67 0.40
N ASP A 291 22.06 12.23 1.56
CA ASP A 291 22.42 11.65 2.86
C ASP A 291 21.93 10.21 2.97
N SER A 292 20.67 9.97 2.59
CA SER A 292 20.06 8.64 2.59
C SER A 292 20.70 7.70 1.56
N PHE A 293 21.04 8.23 0.38
CA PHE A 293 21.74 7.49 -0.68
C PHE A 293 23.16 7.10 -0.26
N SER A 294 23.91 8.01 0.36
CA SER A 294 25.29 7.78 0.80
C SER A 294 25.38 6.70 1.89
N ALA A 295 24.31 6.53 2.67
CA ALA A 295 24.17 5.47 3.67
C ALA A 295 23.85 4.09 3.07
N LEU A 296 23.52 3.99 1.78
CA LEU A 296 23.19 2.72 1.14
C LEU A 296 24.43 1.87 0.85
N PRO A 297 24.28 0.52 0.86
CA PRO A 297 25.32 -0.38 0.36
C PRO A 297 25.72 -0.05 -1.09
N THR A 298 27.00 -0.23 -1.43
CA THR A 298 27.56 0.13 -2.75
C THR A 298 26.78 -0.45 -3.93
N GLU A 299 26.31 -1.71 -3.82
CA GLU A 299 25.50 -2.34 -4.88
C GLU A 299 24.13 -1.69 -5.05
N SER A 300 23.56 -1.18 -3.96
CA SER A 300 22.28 -0.46 -4.00
C SER A 300 22.43 0.96 -4.55
N ARG A 301 23.55 1.63 -4.27
CA ARG A 301 23.87 2.96 -4.83
C ARG A 301 23.92 2.91 -6.35
N LYS A 302 24.62 1.92 -6.94
CA LYS A 302 24.67 1.72 -8.40
C LYS A 302 23.29 1.66 -9.06
N SER A 303 22.32 1.00 -8.40
CA SER A 303 20.95 0.93 -8.91
C SER A 303 20.28 2.29 -8.98
N VAL A 304 20.46 3.14 -7.96
CA VAL A 304 19.93 4.50 -7.95
C VAL A 304 20.68 5.40 -8.95
N SER A 305 22.02 5.33 -8.99
CA SER A 305 22.87 6.08 -9.92
C SER A 305 22.55 5.80 -11.39
N SER A 306 22.12 4.58 -11.71
CA SER A 306 21.71 4.20 -13.08
C SER A 306 20.55 5.02 -13.64
N LEU A 307 19.78 5.70 -12.79
CA LEU A 307 18.67 6.55 -13.19
C LEU A 307 19.11 7.97 -13.58
N MET A 308 20.28 8.41 -13.11
CA MET A 308 20.75 9.79 -13.27
C MET A 308 20.89 10.22 -14.73
N PRO A 309 21.47 9.39 -15.63
CA PRO A 309 21.58 9.76 -17.04
C PRO A 309 20.21 10.03 -17.69
N SER A 310 19.20 9.21 -17.36
CA SER A 310 17.86 9.38 -17.90
C SER A 310 17.20 10.68 -17.40
N MET A 311 17.34 10.96 -16.10
CA MET A 311 16.81 12.19 -15.50
C MET A 311 17.51 13.44 -16.05
N HIS A 312 18.84 13.41 -16.15
CA HIS A 312 19.63 14.49 -16.74
C HIS A 312 19.17 14.81 -18.17
N ASN A 313 19.05 13.78 -19.01
CA ASN A 313 18.62 13.94 -20.41
C ASN A 313 17.22 14.54 -20.55
N GLN A 314 16.34 14.33 -19.57
CA GLN A 314 15.00 14.92 -19.56
C GLN A 314 14.97 16.37 -19.03
N LEU A 315 15.86 16.72 -18.08
CA LEU A 315 15.92 18.05 -17.49
C LEU A 315 16.71 19.04 -18.35
N ALA A 316 17.78 18.60 -19.01
CA ALA A 316 18.66 19.42 -19.83
C ALA A 316 17.91 20.35 -20.82
N PRO A 317 16.95 19.87 -21.64
CA PRO A 317 16.24 20.75 -22.57
C PRO A 317 15.39 21.81 -21.86
N GLU A 318 14.79 21.49 -20.71
CA GLU A 318 13.97 22.43 -19.94
C GLU A 318 14.84 23.49 -19.24
N ILE A 319 15.99 23.08 -18.70
CA ILE A 319 16.97 24.00 -18.12
C ILE A 319 17.46 24.97 -19.19
N ASN A 320 17.87 24.46 -20.35
CA ASN A 320 18.33 25.29 -21.47
C ASN A 320 17.25 26.27 -21.94
N ARG A 321 15.99 25.81 -22.03
CA ARG A 321 14.85 26.67 -22.36
C ARG A 321 14.68 27.80 -21.34
N VAL A 322 14.71 27.49 -20.05
CA VAL A 322 14.55 28.48 -18.98
C VAL A 322 15.72 29.48 -18.95
N MET A 323 16.94 29.02 -19.17
CA MET A 323 18.13 29.88 -19.23
C MET A 323 18.13 30.82 -20.45
N ALA A 324 17.40 30.47 -21.52
CA ALA A 324 17.23 31.33 -22.68
C ALA A 324 16.15 32.42 -22.51
N ILE A 325 15.33 32.36 -21.44
CA ILE A 325 14.30 33.37 -21.18
C ILE A 325 14.98 34.65 -20.63
N PRO A 326 14.76 35.82 -21.26
CA PRO A 326 15.30 37.09 -20.77
C PRO A 326 14.91 37.35 -19.31
N GLY A 327 15.88 37.73 -18.48
CA GLY A 327 15.67 38.02 -17.05
C GLY A 327 15.60 36.77 -16.16
N ALA A 328 15.04 35.65 -16.63
CA ALA A 328 14.87 34.44 -15.84
C ALA A 328 16.20 33.82 -15.36
N ALA A 329 17.23 33.80 -16.23
CA ALA A 329 18.54 33.24 -15.91
C ALA A 329 19.18 33.87 -14.67
N ALA A 330 19.00 35.18 -14.46
CA ALA A 330 19.53 35.87 -13.27
C ALA A 330 18.80 35.46 -11.97
N ARG A 331 17.54 35.04 -12.07
CA ARG A 331 16.70 34.68 -10.91
C ARG A 331 16.90 33.23 -10.48
N VAL A 332 16.88 32.31 -11.44
CA VAL A 332 16.91 30.87 -11.16
C VAL A 332 18.26 30.21 -11.43
N GLY A 333 19.14 30.85 -12.20
CA GLY A 333 20.44 30.30 -12.61
C GLY A 333 21.26 29.71 -11.45
N PRO A 334 21.52 30.46 -10.36
CA PRO A 334 22.28 29.94 -9.23
C PRO A 334 21.66 28.68 -8.60
N ALA A 335 20.34 28.63 -8.50
CA ALA A 335 19.64 27.48 -7.93
C ALA A 335 19.65 26.26 -8.87
N LEU A 336 19.59 26.49 -10.20
CA LEU A 336 19.71 25.43 -11.18
C LEU A 336 21.13 24.86 -11.28
N SER A 337 22.16 25.72 -11.13
CA SER A 337 23.55 25.25 -11.03
C SER A 337 23.78 24.39 -9.79
N ASP A 338 23.28 24.82 -8.63
CA ASP A 338 23.33 24.03 -7.38
C ASP A 338 22.58 22.69 -7.54
N MET A 339 21.42 22.69 -8.22
CA MET A 339 20.68 21.47 -8.51
C MET A 339 21.51 20.50 -9.36
N HIS A 340 22.15 21.00 -10.42
CA HIS A 340 22.97 20.19 -11.31
C HIS A 340 24.15 19.57 -10.56
N GLU A 341 24.88 20.35 -9.76
CA GLU A 341 25.98 19.86 -8.94
C GLU A 341 25.51 18.74 -7.99
N LYS A 342 24.34 18.90 -7.37
CA LYS A 342 23.77 17.86 -6.49
C LYS A 342 23.40 16.59 -7.24
N PHE A 343 22.87 16.70 -8.46
CA PHE A 343 22.56 15.53 -9.28
C PHE A 343 23.83 14.74 -9.66
N GLU A 344 24.93 15.41 -9.96
CA GLU A 344 26.21 14.76 -10.27
C GLU A 344 26.72 13.91 -9.10
N ARG A 345 26.50 14.33 -7.85
CA ARG A 345 26.88 13.55 -6.66
C ARG A 345 26.22 12.17 -6.60
N PHE A 346 25.06 11.98 -7.23
CA PHE A 346 24.40 10.68 -7.32
C PHE A 346 24.94 9.79 -8.43
N ALA A 347 25.73 10.34 -9.36
CA ALA A 347 26.31 9.60 -10.48
C ALA A 347 27.63 8.88 -10.12
N ASP A 348 28.28 9.26 -9.01
CA ASP A 348 29.51 8.67 -8.45
C ASP A 348 29.27 7.38 -7.64
#